data_AF-A0A9W4Z9S6-F1
#
_entry.id   AF-A0A9W4Z9S6-F1
#
_cell.length_a   1.000
_cell.length_b   1.000
_cell.length_c   1.000
_cell.angle_alpha   90.00
_cell.angle_beta   90.00
_cell.angle_gamma   90.00
#
_symmetry.space_group_name_H-M   'P 1'
#
loop_
_entity.id
_entity.type
_entity.pdbx_description
1 polymer ?
#
loop_
_entity_poly.entity_id
_entity_poly.type
_entity_poly.pdbx_seq_one_letter_code
_entity_poly.pdbx_strand_id
1 'polypeptide(L)' 'MSNRYNRHDVTDENWSKLEPIITELLEKWGGCNANDTRLFVNACLWMIRTGSPWRDLPSEYGKLNAVHRRYKCDKGI' A
#
# COMPACT_ATOMS: atom_id res chain seq x y z
N MET A 1 -17.68 -11.25 -11.40
CA MET A 1 -16.33 -11.07 -10.79
C MET A 1 -16.26 -9.63 -10.33
N SER A 2 -16.51 -9.40 -9.04
CA SER A 2 -16.61 -8.05 -8.46
C SER A 2 -15.24 -7.38 -8.55
N ASN A 3 -15.21 -6.20 -9.18
CA ASN A 3 -14.00 -5.41 -9.34
C ASN A 3 -13.41 -5.14 -7.95
N ARG A 4 -12.25 -5.72 -7.66
CA ARG A 4 -11.59 -5.69 -6.34
C ARG A 4 -10.82 -4.38 -6.13
N TYR A 5 -11.28 -3.32 -6.78
CA TYR A 5 -10.69 -2.00 -6.77
C TYR A 5 -11.75 -1.02 -6.27
N ASN A 6 -11.49 -0.44 -5.10
CA ASN A 6 -12.35 0.57 -4.52
C ASN A 6 -12.26 1.83 -5.40
N ARG A 7 -13.27 2.72 -5.37
CA ARG A 7 -13.34 3.92 -6.23
C ARG A 7 -12.15 4.90 -6.09
N HIS A 8 -11.27 4.64 -5.14
CA HIS A 8 -10.10 5.45 -4.78
C HIS A 8 -8.78 4.73 -5.03
N ASP A 9 -8.81 3.54 -5.59
CA ASP A 9 -7.62 2.76 -5.88
C ASP A 9 -6.92 3.27 -7.15
N VAL A 10 -5.60 3.08 -7.19
CA VAL A 10 -4.77 3.48 -8.33
C VAL A 10 -5.11 2.60 -9.54
N THR A 11 -5.43 3.25 -10.67
CA THR A 11 -5.66 2.57 -11.96
C THR A 11 -4.40 1.85 -12.44
N ASP A 12 -4.54 0.81 -13.26
CA ASP A 12 -3.40 0.06 -13.79
C ASP A 12 -2.39 0.95 -14.53
N GLU A 13 -2.89 1.94 -15.29
CA GLU A 13 -2.07 2.90 -16.03
C GLU A 13 -1.23 3.80 -15.11
N ASN A 14 -1.82 4.27 -14.01
CA ASN A 14 -1.10 5.07 -13.03
C ASN A 14 -0.15 4.20 -12.21
N TRP A 15 -0.55 2.95 -11.92
CA TRP A 15 0.28 1.99 -11.22
C TRP A 15 1.55 1.69 -12.01
N SER A 16 1.46 1.46 -13.32
CA SER A 16 2.61 1.18 -14.19
C SER A 16 3.67 2.29 -14.16
N LYS A 17 3.27 3.55 -13.93
CA LYS A 17 4.21 4.68 -13.79
C LYS A 17 4.84 4.76 -12.40
N LEU A 18 4.09 4.39 -11.36
CA LEU A 18 4.52 4.48 -9.96
C LEU A 18 5.34 3.27 -9.50
N GLU A 19 4.98 2.08 -9.98
CA GLU A 19 5.61 0.81 -9.64
C GLU A 19 7.15 0.84 -9.72
N PRO A 20 7.80 1.31 -10.81
CA PRO A 20 9.25 1.31 -10.89
C PRO A 20 9.90 2.20 -9.83
N ILE A 21 9.32 3.37 -9.54
CA ILE A 21 9.82 4.31 -8.54
C ILE A 21 9.70 3.71 -7.13
N ILE A 22 8.54 3.11 -6.84
CA ILE A 22 8.27 2.50 -5.54
C ILE A 22 9.14 1.26 -5.32
N THR A 23 9.35 0.46 -6.36
CA THR A 23 10.23 -0.72 -6.30
C THR A 23 11.67 -0.30 -6.01
N GLU A 24 12.18 0.73 -6.68
CA GLU A 24 13.53 1.26 -6.40
C GLU A 24 13.67 1.78 -4.96
N LEU A 25 12.65 2.46 -4.44
CA LEU A 25 12.63 2.94 -3.04
C LEU A 25 12.59 1.77 -2.05
N LEU A 26 11.79 0.75 -2.31
CA LEU A 26 11.67 -0.44 -1.46
C LEU A 26 12.95 -1.29 -1.43
N GLU A 27 13.66 -1.37 -2.56
CA GLU A 27 14.98 -2.00 -2.62
C GLU A 27 15.99 -1.26 -1.72
N LYS A 28 15.98 0.08 -1.76
CA LYS A 28 16.80 0.92 -0.88
C LYS A 28 16.44 0.81 0.60
N TRP A 29 15.17 0.55 0.92
CA TRP A 29 14.67 0.42 2.30
C TRP A 29 14.76 -1.00 2.88
N GLY A 30 15.56 -1.88 2.26
CA GLY A 30 15.92 -3.17 2.85
C GLY A 30 14.98 -4.32 2.49
N GLY A 31 14.42 -4.31 1.28
CA GLY A 31 13.84 -5.53 0.69
C GLY A 31 12.53 -5.97 1.33
N CYS A 32 11.63 -5.03 1.63
CA CYS A 32 10.22 -5.35 1.85
C CYS A 32 9.56 -5.78 0.52
N ASN A 33 10.06 -6.85 -0.10
CA ASN A 33 9.42 -7.55 -1.20
C ASN A 33 8.24 -8.34 -0.61
N ALA A 34 7.05 -7.77 -0.70
CA ALA A 34 5.83 -8.56 -0.58
C ALA A 34 5.05 -8.41 -1.88
N ASN A 35 4.51 -9.53 -2.35
CA ASN A 35 3.65 -9.69 -3.53
C ASN A 35 2.50 -8.67 -3.65
N ASP A 36 2.24 -7.88 -2.61
CA ASP A 36 1.10 -6.98 -2.45
C ASP A 36 1.50 -5.49 -2.38
N THR A 37 2.60 -5.06 -3.04
CA THR A 37 3.07 -3.66 -3.02
C THR A 37 1.99 -2.66 -3.46
N ARG A 38 1.16 -3.03 -4.44
CA ARG A 38 0.02 -2.21 -4.88
C ARG A 38 -1.07 -2.05 -3.81
N LEU A 39 -1.40 -3.13 -3.11
CA LEU A 39 -2.37 -3.11 -2.02
C LEU A 39 -1.88 -2.24 -0.86
N PHE A 40 -0.59 -2.31 -0.53
CA PHE A 40 0.03 -1.45 0.48
C PHE A 40 -0.08 0.03 0.10
N VAL A 41 0.21 0.39 -1.16
CA VAL A 41 0.11 1.77 -1.63
C VAL A 41 -1.34 2.25 -1.62
N ASN A 42 -2.29 1.42 -2.08
CA ASN A 42 -3.71 1.76 -2.01
C ASN A 42 -4.19 1.95 -0.57
N ALA A 43 -3.71 1.13 0.37
CA ALA A 43 -3.98 1.30 1.81
C ALA A 43 -3.48 2.64 2.34
N CYS A 44 -2.24 3.00 2.01
CA CYS A 44 -1.64 4.28 2.38
C CYS A 44 -2.39 5.48 1.77
N LEU A 45 -2.79 5.38 0.50
CA LEU A 45 -3.56 6.41 -0.18
C LEU A 45 -4.94 6.58 0.45
N TRP A 46 -5.62 5.48 0.78
CA TRP A 46 -6.88 5.51 1.50
C TRP A 46 -6.72 6.24 2.83
N MET A 47 -5.70 5.87 3.61
CA MET A 47 -5.38 6.48 4.91
C MET A 47 -5.11 7.98 4.83
N ILE A 48 -4.27 8.42 3.88
CA ILE A 48 -3.95 9.84 3.67
C ILE A 48 -5.21 10.63 3.26
N ARG A 49 -6.08 10.01 2.47
CA ARG A 49 -7.26 10.66 1.90
C ARG A 49 -8.43 10.72 2.89
N THR A 50 -8.57 9.74 3.78
CA THR A 50 -9.62 9.72 4.82
C THR A 50 -9.14 10.34 6.14
N GLY A 51 -7.83 10.41 6.37
CA GLY A 51 -7.25 10.83 7.65
C GLY A 51 -7.58 9.87 8.81
N SER A 52 -8.13 8.70 8.51
CA SER A 52 -8.56 7.73 9.52
C SER A 52 -7.36 7.04 10.17
N PRO A 53 -7.47 6.57 11.42
CA PRO A 53 -6.42 5.80 12.06
C PRO A 53 -6.27 4.43 11.39
N TRP A 54 -5.07 3.84 11.51
CA TRP A 54 -4.75 2.54 10.87
C TRP A 54 -5.74 1.44 11.27
N ARG A 55 -6.31 1.52 12.47
CA ARG A 55 -7.29 0.57 12.99
C ARG A 55 -8.57 0.47 12.16
N ASP A 56 -8.92 1.52 11.44
CA ASP A 56 -10.13 1.60 10.62
C ASP A 56 -9.86 1.22 9.16
N LEU A 57 -8.63 0.77 8.83
CA LEU A 57 -8.28 0.35 7.48
C LEU A 57 -9.20 -0.80 7.04
N PRO A 58 -9.89 -0.66 5.90
CA PRO A 58 -10.74 -1.70 5.35
C PRO A 58 -9.96 -3.00 5.11
N SER A 59 -10.55 -4.13 5.49
CA SER A 59 -9.94 -5.46 5.35
C SER A 59 -9.65 -5.88 3.88
N GLU A 60 -10.27 -5.20 2.92
CA GLU A 60 -10.02 -5.33 1.47
C GLU A 60 -8.57 -4.98 1.07
N TYR A 61 -7.91 -4.10 1.83
CA TYR A 61 -6.50 -3.74 1.60
C TYR A 61 -5.50 -4.73 2.20
N GLY A 62 -5.99 -5.81 2.81
CA GLY A 62 -5.20 -6.86 3.44
C GLY A 62 -5.21 -6.79 4.96
N LYS A 63 -4.40 -7.64 5.59
CA LYS A 63 -4.33 -7.70 7.05
C LYS A 63 -3.66 -6.43 7.59
N LEU A 64 -4.38 -5.68 8.42
CA LEU A 64 -3.88 -4.50 9.12
C LEU A 64 -2.47 -4.70 9.72
N ASN A 65 -2.25 -5.84 10.37
CA ASN A 65 -0.95 -6.16 10.99
C ASN A 65 0.20 -6.26 9.98
N ALA A 66 -0.06 -6.72 8.76
CA ALA A 66 0.95 -6.81 7.70
C ALA A 66 1.28 -5.42 7.15
N VAL A 67 0.25 -4.61 6.88
CA VAL A 67 0.39 -3.23 6.39
C VAL A 67 1.12 -2.36 7.43
N HIS A 68 0.70 -2.42 8.69
CA HIS A 68 1.30 -1.64 9.77
C HIS A 68 2.75 -2.07 10.07
N ARG A 69 3.06 -3.38 10.02
CA ARG A 69 4.45 -3.86 10.18
C ARG A 69 5.34 -3.35 9.05
N ARG A 70 4.85 -3.34 7.81
CA ARG A 70 5.58 -2.79 6.67
C ARG A 70 5.80 -1.29 6.81
N TYR A 71 4.79 -0.53 7.24
CA TYR A 71 4.94 0.89 7.53
C TYR A 71 6.00 1.19 8.60
N LYS A 72 6.10 0.36 9.64
CA LYS A 72 7.17 0.53 10.65
C LYS A 72 8.56 0.20 10.11
N CYS A 73 8.68 -0.88 9.32
CA CYS A 73 9.94 -1.28 8.71
C CYS A 73 10.49 -0.20 7.76
N ASP A 74 9.59 0.46 7.02
CA ASP A 74 9.87 1.61 6.14
C ASP A 74 10.47 2.80 6.89
N LYS A 75 10.00 3.05 8.12
CA LYS A 75 10.38 4.21 8.93
C LYS A 75 11.65 4.01 9.75
N GLY A 76 12.15 2.77 9.89
CA GLY A 76 13.32 2.47 10.71
C GLY A 76 13.18 2.88 12.19
N ILE A 77 11.94 2.91 12.72
CA ILE A 77 11.60 3.23 14.12
C ILE A 77 11.12 1.97 14.84
#